data_AF-A0A084QR36-F1
#
_entry.id   AF-A0A084QR36-F1
#
_cell.length_a   1.000
_cell.length_b   1.000
_cell.length_c   1.000
_cell.angle_alpha   90.00
_cell.angle_beta   90.00
_cell.angle_gamma   90.00
#
_symmetry.space_group_name_H-M   'P 1'
#
loop_
_entity.id
_entity.type
_entity.pdbx_description
1 polymer ?
#
loop_
_entity_poly.entity_id
_entity_poly.type
_entity_poly.pdbx_seq_one_letter_code
_entity_poly.pdbx_strand_id
1 'polypeptide(L)'
;MSSTPTLHSLQKPEDLQQLIRKDRGDDCLSCKVVGSGMFFGLGAYSYFSGMSQLEKQRALILQSKSMFGMKSRQAGIVGISFAGHGTYVPPATNTIKSSLAGTLTKTNKLLSIRPLRARYTPEIGDLVVGRIVEVQAKRWRVDVAASQLAILQISAINLPGGILRKRTETDELQIRSFFAEGDLVVAEVQQLHQDGAASLHTRSLKYGKLRNGVFAAVSGTGGGGGVVRAKRQVWTMDAANNAGKVDVLLGVNGYIWISKHIESETPLESAGINRMEETVSSKVYSSQNDPMDVATMREIARLRSVILALVENRVKVDEETVTRGYEEAVELGRETADDDIYLGGERGARLAAAVSAR
;
A
#
# COMPACT_ATOMS: atom_id res chain seq x y z
N MET A 1 25.55 -8.11 -16.27
CA MET A 1 26.45 -7.37 -15.37
C MET A 1 26.01 -5.91 -15.36
N SER A 2 25.26 -5.50 -14.35
CA SER A 2 24.86 -4.09 -14.19
C SER A 2 26.07 -3.31 -13.69
N SER A 3 26.61 -2.41 -14.51
CA SER A 3 27.69 -1.52 -14.08
C SER A 3 27.14 -0.53 -13.06
N THR A 4 27.65 -0.58 -11.84
CA THR A 4 27.33 0.41 -10.82
C THR A 4 27.77 1.78 -11.35
N PRO A 5 26.86 2.75 -11.51
CA PRO A 5 27.21 4.06 -12.06
C PRO A 5 28.20 4.78 -11.13
N THR A 6 29.14 5.52 -11.72
CA THR A 6 30.12 6.28 -10.94
C THR A 6 29.46 7.47 -10.25
N LEU A 7 29.97 7.89 -9.09
CA LEU A 7 29.41 9.03 -8.33
C LEU A 7 29.34 10.31 -9.18
N HIS A 8 30.33 10.54 -10.04
CA HIS A 8 30.33 11.65 -11.00
C HIS A 8 29.19 11.55 -12.02
N SER A 9 28.85 10.35 -12.50
CA SER A 9 27.70 10.18 -13.40
C SER A 9 26.36 10.43 -12.73
N LEU A 10 26.23 10.16 -11.43
CA LEU A 10 25.01 10.41 -10.64
C LEU A 10 24.85 11.90 -10.25
N GLN A 11 25.96 12.63 -10.14
CA GLN A 11 25.95 14.06 -9.80
C GLN A 11 25.66 14.97 -11.00
N LYS A 12 25.83 14.48 -12.22
CA LYS A 12 25.58 15.27 -13.42
C LYS A 12 24.07 15.53 -13.56
N PRO A 13 23.64 16.81 -13.68
CA PRO A 13 22.23 17.11 -13.91
C PRO A 13 21.80 16.55 -15.26
N GLU A 14 20.72 15.79 -15.26
CA GLU A 14 20.14 15.24 -16.48
C GLU A 14 19.41 16.34 -17.27
N ASP A 15 19.50 16.26 -18.60
CA ASP A 15 18.78 17.18 -19.48
C ASP A 15 17.29 16.79 -19.56
N LEU A 16 16.44 17.66 -19.03
CA LEU A 16 14.98 17.49 -19.01
C LEU A 16 14.41 17.19 -20.41
N GLN A 17 14.90 17.87 -21.46
CA GLN A 17 14.37 17.66 -22.81
C GLN A 17 14.73 16.27 -23.34
N GLN A 18 15.93 15.78 -23.01
CA GLN A 18 16.37 14.45 -23.39
C GLN A 18 15.60 13.36 -22.65
N LEU A 19 15.32 13.55 -21.35
CA LEU A 19 14.48 12.62 -20.56
C LEU A 19 13.05 12.54 -21.08
N ILE A 20 12.45 13.67 -21.46
CA ILE A 20 11.13 13.70 -22.09
C ILE A 20 11.14 12.97 -23.44
N ARG A 21 12.23 13.09 -24.21
CA ARG A 21 12.36 12.49 -25.55
C ARG A 21 12.61 10.98 -25.51
N LYS A 22 13.42 10.48 -24.57
CA LYS A 22 13.83 9.07 -24.45
C LYS A 22 12.68 8.12 -24.14
N ASP A 23 11.66 8.62 -23.43
CA ASP A 23 10.50 7.85 -22.97
C ASP A 23 9.40 7.66 -24.03
N ARG A 24 9.61 8.11 -25.27
CA ARG A 24 8.62 7.94 -26.34
C ARG A 24 8.48 6.48 -26.82
N GLY A 25 9.30 5.56 -26.30
CA GLY A 25 9.44 4.18 -26.78
C GLY A 25 8.33 3.21 -26.37
N ASP A 26 7.90 3.19 -25.10
CA ASP A 26 7.37 1.93 -24.51
C ASP A 26 5.95 1.98 -23.91
N ASP A 27 5.17 3.04 -24.09
CA ASP A 27 3.84 3.13 -23.48
C ASP A 27 2.67 2.64 -24.36
N CYS A 28 1.88 1.70 -23.82
CA CYS A 28 0.57 1.27 -24.32
C CYS A 28 -0.39 2.46 -24.57
N LEU A 29 -1.13 2.42 -25.68
CA LEU A 29 -2.13 3.46 -26.03
C LEU A 29 -3.20 3.63 -24.95
N SER A 30 -3.65 2.56 -24.31
CA SER A 30 -4.64 2.58 -23.22
C SER A 30 -4.10 3.28 -21.96
N CYS A 31 -2.84 3.02 -21.62
CA CYS A 31 -2.14 3.60 -20.47
C CYS A 31 -1.90 5.10 -20.67
N LYS A 32 -1.61 5.51 -21.91
CA LYS A 32 -1.60 6.91 -22.32
C LYS A 32 -2.96 7.56 -22.09
N VAL A 33 -4.06 7.00 -22.60
CA VAL A 33 -5.36 7.68 -22.52
C VAL A 33 -5.82 7.87 -21.07
N VAL A 34 -5.76 6.82 -20.24
CA VAL A 34 -6.24 6.89 -18.85
C VAL A 34 -5.28 7.65 -17.93
N GLY A 35 -3.98 7.31 -17.98
CA GLY A 35 -2.97 7.96 -17.15
C GLY A 35 -2.78 9.43 -17.54
N SER A 36 -2.79 9.74 -18.84
CA SER A 36 -2.64 11.13 -19.27
C SER A 36 -3.85 11.98 -18.88
N GLY A 37 -5.09 11.48 -18.95
CA GLY A 37 -6.28 12.25 -18.61
C GLY A 37 -6.26 12.81 -17.18
N MET A 38 -5.88 12.00 -16.20
CA MET A 38 -5.87 12.39 -14.79
C MET A 38 -4.72 13.34 -14.46
N PHE A 39 -3.51 13.08 -14.96
CA PHE A 39 -2.34 13.94 -14.74
C PHE A 39 -2.37 15.22 -15.58
N PHE A 40 -2.97 15.21 -16.78
CA PHE A 40 -3.25 16.44 -17.53
C PHE A 40 -4.27 17.31 -16.80
N GLY A 41 -5.29 16.75 -16.14
CA GLY A 41 -6.26 17.54 -15.38
C GLY A 41 -5.60 18.37 -14.26
N LEU A 42 -4.74 17.75 -13.46
CA LEU A 42 -4.02 18.42 -12.37
C LEU A 42 -2.94 19.38 -12.88
N GLY A 43 -2.19 18.97 -13.92
CA GLY A 43 -1.18 19.81 -14.56
C GLY A 43 -1.79 21.02 -15.25
N ALA A 44 -2.92 20.85 -15.95
CA ALA A 44 -3.69 21.92 -16.57
C ALA A 44 -4.30 22.83 -15.52
N TYR A 45 -4.91 22.30 -14.45
CA TYR A 45 -5.43 23.12 -13.36
C TYR A 45 -4.34 23.99 -12.73
N SER A 46 -3.18 23.41 -12.42
CA SER A 46 -2.03 24.14 -11.87
C SER A 46 -1.48 25.19 -12.85
N TYR A 47 -1.43 24.86 -14.14
CA TYR A 47 -1.02 25.79 -15.19
C TYR A 47 -2.02 26.95 -15.34
N PHE A 48 -3.31 26.65 -15.51
CA PHE A 48 -4.35 27.66 -15.72
C PHE A 48 -4.56 28.55 -14.49
N SER A 49 -4.62 27.96 -13.29
CA SER A 49 -4.75 28.73 -12.05
C SER A 49 -3.51 29.59 -11.80
N GLY A 50 -2.31 29.04 -11.96
CA GLY A 50 -1.05 29.76 -11.82
C GLY A 50 -0.94 30.90 -12.83
N MET A 51 -1.27 30.66 -14.10
CA MET A 51 -1.25 31.69 -15.15
C MET A 51 -2.28 32.80 -14.89
N SER A 52 -3.50 32.45 -14.46
CA SER A 52 -4.53 33.42 -14.08
C SER A 52 -4.08 34.29 -12.90
N GLN A 53 -3.43 33.70 -11.90
CA GLN A 53 -2.90 34.43 -10.75
C GLN A 53 -1.74 35.35 -11.14
N LEU A 54 -0.87 34.90 -12.05
CA LEU A 54 0.23 35.70 -12.59
C LEU A 54 -0.28 36.90 -13.39
N GLU A 55 -1.36 36.71 -14.14
CA GLU A 55 -1.99 37.75 -14.96
C GLU A 55 -2.63 38.84 -14.09
N LYS A 56 -3.32 38.45 -13.00
CA LYS A 56 -3.84 39.39 -11.98
C LYS A 56 -2.74 40.23 -11.33
N GLN A 57 -1.54 39.67 -11.16
CA GLN A 57 -0.40 40.36 -10.55
C GLN A 57 0.52 41.06 -11.56
N ARG A 58 0.22 40.99 -12.87
CA ARG A 58 1.10 41.47 -13.94
C ARG A 58 1.48 42.94 -13.81
N ALA A 59 0.52 43.81 -13.48
CA ALA A 59 0.75 45.25 -13.34
C ALA A 59 1.69 45.56 -12.17
N LEU A 60 1.48 44.90 -11.03
CA LEU A 60 2.32 45.04 -9.83
C LEU A 60 3.74 44.51 -10.09
N ILE A 61 3.87 43.39 -10.81
CA ILE A 61 5.16 42.77 -11.15
C ILE A 61 5.94 43.65 -12.13
N LEU A 62 5.28 44.26 -13.11
CA LEU A 62 5.94 45.17 -14.06
C LEU A 62 6.39 46.48 -13.40
N GLN A 63 5.67 46.96 -12.38
CA GLN A 63 6.10 48.10 -11.56
C GLN A 63 7.19 47.73 -10.57
N SER A 64 7.22 46.48 -10.09
CA SER A 64 8.32 45.99 -9.28
C SER A 64 9.58 45.95 -10.14
N LYS A 65 10.66 46.63 -9.73
CA LYS A 65 12.01 46.48 -10.33
C LYS A 65 12.64 45.11 -10.00
N SER A 66 11.82 44.06 -9.96
CA SER A 66 12.19 42.68 -9.69
C SER A 66 13.16 42.20 -10.76
N MET A 67 14.22 41.52 -10.32
CA MET A 67 15.21 40.92 -11.23
C MET A 67 14.60 39.80 -12.10
N PHE A 68 13.43 39.27 -11.72
CA PHE A 68 12.70 38.23 -12.43
C PHE A 68 11.44 38.80 -13.13
N GLY A 69 11.47 38.83 -14.46
CA GLY A 69 10.36 39.31 -15.30
C GLY A 69 9.26 38.26 -15.57
N MET A 70 8.20 38.68 -16.26
CA MET A 70 7.00 37.85 -16.53
C MET A 70 7.31 36.51 -17.19
N LYS A 71 8.25 36.46 -18.16
CA LYS A 71 8.61 35.21 -18.85
C LYS A 71 9.27 34.17 -17.92
N SER A 72 10.08 34.61 -16.95
CA SER A 72 10.68 33.74 -15.94
C SER A 72 9.61 33.13 -15.03
N ARG A 73 8.62 33.93 -14.64
CA ARG A 73 7.51 33.49 -13.79
C ARG A 73 6.53 32.56 -14.50
N GLN A 74 6.25 32.81 -15.78
CA GLN A 74 5.48 31.88 -16.63
C GLN A 74 6.22 30.54 -16.81
N ALA A 75 7.54 30.57 -17.03
CA ALA A 75 8.35 29.36 -17.11
C ALA A 75 8.37 28.56 -15.79
N GLY A 76 8.40 29.26 -14.65
CA GLY A 76 8.27 28.64 -13.33
C GLY A 76 6.94 27.91 -13.14
N ILE A 77 5.81 28.51 -13.56
CA ILE A 77 4.49 27.85 -13.51
C ILE A 77 4.47 26.60 -14.38
N VAL A 78 5.00 26.67 -15.61
CA VAL A 78 5.11 25.51 -16.50
C VAL A 78 6.00 24.42 -15.90
N GLY A 79 7.09 24.79 -15.22
CA GLY A 79 7.98 23.86 -14.53
C GLY A 79 7.30 23.13 -13.37
N ILE A 80 6.47 23.85 -12.59
CA ILE A 80 5.69 23.28 -11.49
C ILE A 80 4.65 22.28 -12.00
N SER A 81 4.05 22.52 -13.16
CA SER A 81 3.07 21.60 -13.78
C SER A 81 3.63 20.22 -14.13
N PHE A 82 4.96 20.04 -14.14
CA PHE A 82 5.63 18.76 -14.40
C PHE A 82 6.33 18.17 -13.17
N ALA A 83 6.28 18.85 -12.01
CA ALA A 83 6.90 18.42 -10.77
C ALA A 83 5.92 17.57 -9.93
N GLY A 84 6.23 16.28 -9.79
CA GLY A 84 5.53 15.33 -8.95
C GLY A 84 6.17 15.18 -7.56
N HIS A 85 5.70 14.18 -6.81
CA HIS A 85 6.20 13.89 -5.47
C HIS A 85 7.73 13.71 -5.43
N GLY A 86 8.36 14.27 -4.41
CA GLY A 86 9.81 14.21 -4.23
C GLY A 86 10.60 15.18 -5.12
N THR A 87 9.93 16.04 -5.89
CA THR A 87 10.57 17.10 -6.69
C THR A 87 10.06 18.47 -6.29
N TYR A 88 10.90 19.49 -6.47
CA TYR A 88 10.50 20.89 -6.29
C TYR A 88 11.28 21.80 -7.25
N VAL A 89 10.71 22.96 -7.53
CA VAL A 89 11.37 23.99 -8.35
C VAL A 89 11.75 25.15 -7.43
N PRO A 90 13.05 25.41 -7.18
CA PRO A 90 13.46 26.55 -6.38
C PRO A 90 13.00 27.87 -7.04
N PRO A 91 12.49 28.86 -6.28
CA PRO A 91 11.87 30.07 -6.84
C PRO A 91 12.77 30.89 -7.77
N ALA A 92 14.09 30.79 -7.61
CA ALA A 92 15.08 31.55 -8.37
C ALA A 92 15.59 30.84 -9.64
N THR A 93 15.19 29.58 -9.87
CA THR A 93 15.75 28.75 -10.94
C THR A 93 14.67 28.03 -11.71
N ASN A 94 14.89 27.80 -13.01
CA ASN A 94 14.00 26.99 -13.83
C ASN A 94 14.41 25.49 -13.85
N THR A 95 15.14 25.04 -12.84
CA THR A 95 15.65 23.67 -12.73
C THR A 95 14.84 22.89 -11.71
N ILE A 96 14.31 21.74 -12.10
CA ILE A 96 13.65 20.82 -11.18
C ILE A 96 14.73 20.14 -10.34
N LYS A 97 14.59 20.18 -9.01
CA LYS A 97 15.50 19.53 -8.07
C LYS A 97 14.77 18.43 -7.29
N SER A 98 15.54 17.42 -6.91
CA SER A 98 15.08 16.38 -5.98
C SER A 98 15.01 16.91 -4.55
N SER A 99 13.94 16.58 -3.82
CA SER A 99 13.90 16.69 -2.35
C SER A 99 14.18 15.37 -1.62
N LEU A 100 14.23 14.23 -2.33
CA LEU A 100 14.35 12.89 -1.74
C LEU A 100 15.52 12.09 -2.33
N ALA A 101 16.12 11.21 -1.51
CA ALA A 101 17.06 10.21 -2.01
C ALA A 101 16.28 9.02 -2.59
N GLY A 102 16.41 8.78 -3.90
CA GLY A 102 15.59 7.80 -4.59
C GLY A 102 15.89 7.70 -6.08
N THR A 103 15.11 6.87 -6.76
CA THR A 103 15.19 6.73 -8.22
C THR A 103 14.18 7.63 -8.90
N LEU A 104 14.58 8.26 -10.02
CA LEU A 104 13.68 9.06 -10.83
C LEU A 104 12.63 8.14 -11.47
N THR A 105 11.36 8.39 -11.19
CA THR A 105 10.21 7.73 -11.81
C THR A 105 9.49 8.74 -12.68
N LYS A 106 9.49 8.46 -13.98
CA LYS A 106 8.83 9.28 -14.99
C LYS A 106 7.53 8.61 -15.40
N THR A 107 6.43 9.35 -15.31
CA THR A 107 5.12 8.90 -15.77
C THR A 107 4.60 9.94 -16.75
N ASN A 108 4.66 9.63 -18.05
CA ASN A 108 4.40 10.58 -19.13
C ASN A 108 5.32 11.81 -19.04
N LYS A 109 4.77 12.95 -18.59
CA LYS A 109 5.48 14.22 -18.42
C LYS A 109 5.69 14.58 -16.95
N LEU A 110 5.15 13.80 -16.02
CA LEU A 110 5.34 14.02 -14.59
C LEU A 110 6.65 13.38 -14.13
N LEU A 111 7.50 14.18 -13.52
CA LEU A 111 8.73 13.70 -12.88
C LEU A 111 8.49 13.53 -11.39
N SER A 112 8.70 12.34 -10.88
CA SER A 112 8.59 12.04 -9.45
C SER A 112 9.81 11.24 -8.99
N ILE A 113 10.08 11.25 -7.70
CA ILE A 113 11.20 10.52 -7.13
C ILE A 113 10.65 9.44 -6.22
N ARG A 114 10.95 8.19 -6.55
CA ARG A 114 10.63 7.03 -5.71
C ARG A 114 11.68 6.92 -4.62
N PRO A 115 11.36 7.22 -3.36
CA PRO A 115 12.34 7.19 -2.28
C PRO A 115 12.84 5.77 -2.03
N LEU A 116 14.07 5.67 -1.53
CA LEU A 116 14.65 4.39 -1.10
C LEU A 116 13.91 3.78 0.09
N ARG A 117 13.28 4.62 0.92
CA ARG A 117 12.43 4.22 2.03
C ARG A 117 11.36 5.29 2.24
N ALA A 118 10.10 4.88 2.39
CA ALA A 118 9.02 5.77 2.77
C ALA A 118 8.06 5.07 3.73
N ARG A 119 7.18 5.86 4.35
CA ARG A 119 5.97 5.32 4.99
C ARG A 119 4.97 4.96 3.91
N TYR A 120 3.99 4.14 4.27
CA TYR A 120 2.88 3.85 3.39
C TYR A 120 2.12 5.14 3.06
N THR A 121 1.89 5.38 1.76
CA THR A 121 1.03 6.46 1.29
C THR A 121 -0.29 5.83 0.86
N PRO A 122 -1.40 6.12 1.55
CA PRO A 122 -2.66 5.46 1.26
C PRO A 122 -3.23 5.87 -0.09
N GLU A 123 -3.67 4.88 -0.87
CA GLU A 123 -4.43 5.09 -2.10
C GLU A 123 -5.84 4.53 -1.98
N ILE A 124 -6.79 5.12 -2.70
CA ILE A 124 -8.19 4.68 -2.69
C ILE A 124 -8.28 3.25 -3.26
N GLY A 125 -9.00 2.39 -2.55
CA GLY A 125 -9.16 0.97 -2.89
C GLY A 125 -7.98 0.08 -2.49
N ASP A 126 -7.02 0.59 -1.70
CA ASP A 126 -6.00 -0.26 -1.11
C ASP A 126 -6.59 -1.11 0.03
N LEU A 127 -6.26 -2.40 0.02
CA LEU A 127 -6.52 -3.29 1.14
C LEU A 127 -5.37 -3.19 2.14
N VAL A 128 -5.71 -2.86 3.38
CA VAL A 128 -4.74 -2.64 4.47
C VAL A 128 -5.13 -3.42 5.71
N VAL A 129 -4.12 -3.84 6.46
CA VAL A 129 -4.32 -4.26 7.85
C VAL A 129 -3.98 -3.07 8.75
N GLY A 130 -4.75 -2.87 9.80
CA GLY A 130 -4.49 -1.84 10.77
C GLY A 130 -4.69 -2.31 12.20
N ARG A 131 -4.10 -1.58 13.14
CA ARG A 131 -4.27 -1.78 14.58
C ARG A 131 -5.08 -0.64 15.17
N ILE A 132 -6.10 -0.94 15.95
CA ILE A 132 -6.89 0.07 16.66
C ILE A 132 -6.00 0.71 17.74
N VAL A 133 -5.84 2.03 17.69
CA VAL A 133 -5.04 2.80 18.65
C VAL A 133 -5.94 3.45 19.70
N GLU A 134 -7.01 4.09 19.26
CA GLU A 134 -7.96 4.78 20.14
C GLU A 134 -9.40 4.57 19.68
N VAL A 135 -10.31 4.52 20.65
CA VAL A 135 -11.76 4.45 20.46
C VAL A 135 -12.36 5.82 20.84
N GLN A 136 -13.07 6.46 19.91
CA GLN A 136 -13.79 7.72 20.13
C GLN A 136 -15.30 7.51 19.94
N ALA A 137 -16.14 8.48 20.30
CA ALA A 137 -17.59 8.31 20.36
C ALA A 137 -18.28 7.79 19.07
N LYS A 138 -17.70 8.01 17.88
CA LYS A 138 -18.28 7.58 16.58
C LYS A 138 -17.27 6.97 15.61
N ARG A 139 -16.02 6.84 16.03
CA ARG A 139 -14.92 6.41 15.16
C ARG A 139 -13.81 5.77 15.95
N TRP A 140 -13.07 4.90 15.29
CA TRP A 140 -11.78 4.40 15.73
C TRP A 140 -10.67 5.12 14.99
N ARG A 141 -9.54 5.29 15.65
CA ARG A 141 -8.29 5.57 14.92
C ARG A 141 -7.45 4.33 14.81
N VAL A 142 -6.93 4.15 13.61
CA VAL A 142 -6.29 2.92 13.18
C VAL A 142 -4.89 3.26 12.70
N ASP A 143 -3.89 2.60 13.28
CA ASP A 143 -2.52 2.63 12.76
C ASP A 143 -2.44 1.71 11.54
N VAL A 144 -2.10 2.30 10.40
CA VAL A 144 -1.90 1.62 9.12
C VAL A 144 -0.49 1.84 8.59
N ALA A 145 0.48 2.21 9.42
CA ALA A 145 1.85 2.57 9.03
C ALA A 145 1.97 3.76 8.05
N ALA A 146 0.91 4.55 7.89
CA ALA A 146 0.94 5.81 7.15
C ALA A 146 1.58 6.94 7.97
N SER A 147 1.66 8.14 7.40
CA SER A 147 2.10 9.35 8.11
C SER A 147 1.12 9.79 9.19
N GLN A 148 -0.17 9.49 9.02
CA GLN A 148 -1.26 9.84 9.93
C GLN A 148 -2.10 8.60 10.27
N LEU A 149 -2.74 8.64 11.44
CA LEU A 149 -3.69 7.60 11.84
C LEU A 149 -4.93 7.67 10.95
N ALA A 150 -5.29 6.53 10.38
CA ALA A 150 -6.49 6.39 9.59
C ALA A 150 -7.74 6.43 10.49
N ILE A 151 -8.88 6.77 9.90
CA ILE A 151 -10.16 6.91 10.59
C ILE A 151 -11.09 5.81 10.11
N LEU A 152 -11.59 4.98 11.02
CA LEU A 152 -12.67 4.03 10.75
C LEU A 152 -13.94 4.54 11.42
N GLN A 153 -14.95 4.91 10.64
CA GLN A 153 -16.23 5.38 11.18
C GLN A 153 -17.11 4.20 11.58
N ILE A 154 -17.92 4.35 12.62
CA ILE A 154 -18.97 3.37 12.96
C ILE A 154 -19.96 3.19 11.81
N SER A 155 -20.14 4.23 10.99
CA SER A 155 -20.98 4.19 9.79
C SER A 155 -20.38 3.39 8.63
N ALA A 156 -19.12 2.98 8.73
CA ALA A 156 -18.37 2.29 7.70
C ALA A 156 -18.12 0.80 8.01
N ILE A 157 -18.68 0.30 9.13
CA ILE A 157 -18.61 -1.11 9.53
C ILE A 157 -19.97 -1.82 9.37
N ASN A 158 -19.91 -3.15 9.32
CA ASN A 158 -21.09 -4.02 9.24
C ASN A 158 -21.58 -4.40 10.64
N LEU A 159 -22.68 -3.82 11.11
CA LEU A 159 -23.20 -4.16 12.43
C LEU A 159 -23.74 -5.62 12.44
N PRO A 160 -23.63 -6.33 13.58
CA PRO A 160 -24.26 -7.64 13.73
C PRO A 160 -25.78 -7.48 13.59
N GLY A 161 -26.41 -8.36 12.82
CA GLY A 161 -27.81 -8.23 12.39
C GLY A 161 -28.02 -7.72 10.96
N GLY A 162 -26.94 -7.59 10.18
CA GLY A 162 -27.00 -7.34 8.74
C GLY A 162 -27.19 -5.87 8.33
N ILE A 163 -27.23 -5.63 7.02
CA ILE A 163 -27.27 -4.27 6.44
C ILE A 163 -28.58 -3.53 6.72
N LEU A 164 -29.69 -4.27 6.88
CA LEU A 164 -31.02 -3.71 7.14
C LEU A 164 -31.20 -3.21 8.58
N ARG A 165 -30.26 -3.50 9.50
CA ARG A 165 -30.32 -3.03 10.88
C ARG A 165 -30.10 -1.51 10.92
N LYS A 166 -31.07 -0.78 11.47
CA LYS A 166 -30.92 0.66 11.75
C LYS A 166 -29.89 0.88 12.85
N ARG A 167 -28.97 1.82 12.60
CA ARG A 167 -27.97 2.24 13.58
C ARG A 167 -28.64 3.03 14.69
N THR A 168 -28.34 2.66 15.92
CA THR A 168 -28.96 3.22 17.13
C THR A 168 -27.92 3.91 18.00
N GLU A 169 -28.32 4.86 18.85
CA GLU A 169 -27.42 5.53 19.79
C GLU A 169 -26.77 4.53 20.79
N THR A 170 -27.42 3.40 21.05
CA THR A 170 -26.85 2.31 21.84
C THR A 170 -25.60 1.69 21.20
N ASP A 171 -25.51 1.67 19.87
CA ASP A 171 -24.33 1.17 19.17
C ASP A 171 -23.13 2.12 19.35
N GLU A 172 -23.37 3.42 19.45
CA GLU A 172 -22.33 4.42 19.76
C GLU A 172 -21.81 4.25 21.19
N LEU A 173 -22.69 3.96 22.15
CA LEU A 173 -22.31 3.65 23.53
C LEU A 173 -21.54 2.33 23.64
N GLN A 174 -21.90 1.34 22.83
CA GLN A 174 -21.26 0.03 22.79
C GLN A 174 -20.15 -0.07 21.74
N ILE A 175 -19.63 1.05 21.23
CA ILE A 175 -18.64 1.04 20.14
C ILE A 175 -17.41 0.17 20.45
N ARG A 176 -17.00 0.13 21.72
CA ARG A 176 -15.88 -0.69 22.21
C ARG A 176 -16.12 -2.21 22.11
N SER A 177 -17.37 -2.68 22.01
CA SER A 177 -17.66 -4.11 21.85
C SER A 177 -17.38 -4.63 20.44
N PHE A 178 -17.30 -3.75 19.43
CA PHE A 178 -16.94 -4.15 18.06
C PHE A 178 -15.43 -4.20 17.89
N PHE A 179 -14.76 -3.12 18.30
CA PHE A 179 -13.31 -3.01 18.25
C PHE A 179 -12.80 -2.27 19.50
N ALA A 180 -11.88 -2.91 20.21
CA ALA A 180 -11.14 -2.37 21.33
C ALA A 180 -9.71 -1.97 20.91
N GLU A 181 -9.03 -1.19 21.73
CA GLU A 181 -7.64 -0.81 21.50
C GLU A 181 -6.74 -2.04 21.44
N GLY A 182 -5.84 -2.07 20.45
CA GLY A 182 -4.96 -3.20 20.17
C GLY A 182 -5.53 -4.24 19.21
N ASP A 183 -6.83 -4.22 18.92
CA ASP A 183 -7.43 -5.12 17.94
C ASP A 183 -6.83 -4.89 16.55
N LEU A 184 -6.69 -5.97 15.78
CA LEU A 184 -6.29 -5.92 14.38
C LEU A 184 -7.52 -6.02 13.48
N VAL A 185 -7.55 -5.18 12.47
CA VAL A 185 -8.65 -5.08 11.51
C VAL A 185 -8.11 -5.08 10.10
N VAL A 186 -8.75 -5.83 9.20
CA VAL A 186 -8.58 -5.64 7.76
C VAL A 186 -9.62 -4.63 7.28
N ALA A 187 -9.18 -3.65 6.53
CA ALA A 187 -10.04 -2.63 5.97
C ALA A 187 -9.57 -2.18 4.60
N GLU A 188 -10.47 -1.54 3.86
CA GLU A 188 -10.15 -0.93 2.57
C GLU A 188 -10.21 0.60 2.70
N VAL A 189 -9.31 1.28 2.00
CA VAL A 189 -9.26 2.74 1.95
C VAL A 189 -10.40 3.25 1.07
N GLN A 190 -11.38 3.90 1.70
CA GLN A 190 -12.56 4.45 1.02
C GLN A 190 -12.27 5.80 0.36
N GLN A 191 -11.62 6.68 1.12
CA GLN A 191 -11.42 8.08 0.74
C GLN A 191 -10.19 8.63 1.45
N LEU A 192 -9.56 9.64 0.83
CA LEU A 192 -8.51 10.43 1.44
C LEU A 192 -9.04 11.82 1.80
N HIS A 193 -8.72 12.29 2.99
CA HIS A 193 -8.96 13.66 3.43
C HIS A 193 -7.90 14.61 2.86
N GLN A 194 -8.17 15.92 2.88
CA GLN A 194 -7.25 16.94 2.35
C GLN A 194 -5.92 17.02 3.11
N ASP A 195 -5.91 16.59 4.38
CA ASP A 195 -4.73 16.48 5.22
C ASP A 195 -3.91 15.19 4.94
N GLY A 196 -4.40 14.29 4.08
CA GLY A 196 -3.79 13.00 3.78
C GLY A 196 -4.22 11.86 4.72
N ALA A 197 -5.13 12.10 5.67
CA ALA A 197 -5.69 11.03 6.49
C ALA A 197 -6.57 10.10 5.65
N ALA A 198 -6.40 8.78 5.81
CA ALA A 198 -7.23 7.80 5.14
C ALA A 198 -8.52 7.52 5.94
N SER A 199 -9.66 7.52 5.27
CA SER A 199 -10.92 7.00 5.80
C SER A 199 -11.08 5.55 5.35
N LEU A 200 -11.29 4.65 6.31
CA LEU A 200 -11.39 3.21 6.09
C LEU A 200 -12.85 2.74 6.13
N HIS A 201 -13.12 1.60 5.49
CA HIS A 201 -14.37 0.87 5.64
C HIS A 201 -14.18 -0.65 5.68
N THR A 202 -15.12 -1.35 6.30
CA THR A 202 -15.15 -2.84 6.38
C THR A 202 -16.47 -3.41 5.87
N ARG A 203 -17.01 -2.84 4.79
CA ARG A 203 -18.34 -3.22 4.25
C ARG A 203 -18.38 -4.61 3.61
N SER A 204 -17.25 -5.16 3.18
CA SER A 204 -17.19 -6.56 2.72
C SER A 204 -17.22 -7.51 3.91
N LEU A 205 -17.93 -8.64 3.79
CA LEU A 205 -17.98 -9.69 4.83
C LEU A 205 -16.61 -10.36 5.06
N LYS A 206 -15.71 -10.27 4.09
CA LYS A 206 -14.32 -10.72 4.22
C LYS A 206 -13.50 -9.80 5.13
N TYR A 207 -14.01 -8.61 5.44
CA TYR A 207 -13.31 -7.60 6.22
C TYR A 207 -13.85 -7.55 7.64
N GLY A 208 -12.98 -7.32 8.60
CA GLY A 208 -13.36 -7.30 10.01
C GLY A 208 -12.18 -7.56 10.93
N LYS A 209 -12.50 -8.01 12.14
CA LYS A 209 -11.52 -8.31 13.18
C LYS A 209 -10.72 -9.56 12.81
N LEU A 210 -9.40 -9.47 12.93
CA LEU A 210 -8.48 -10.55 12.62
C LEU A 210 -8.25 -11.44 13.85
N ARG A 211 -8.30 -12.76 13.64
CA ARG A 211 -8.15 -13.80 14.66
C ARG A 211 -7.47 -15.05 14.07
N ASN A 212 -7.12 -16.02 14.92
CA ASN A 212 -6.55 -17.32 14.55
C ASN A 212 -5.25 -17.23 13.71
N GLY A 213 -4.40 -16.26 14.02
CA GLY A 213 -3.23 -16.00 13.18
C GLY A 213 -2.13 -15.19 13.85
N VAL A 214 -1.13 -14.84 13.05
CA VAL A 214 0.03 -14.05 13.44
C VAL A 214 0.13 -12.79 12.60
N PHE A 215 0.51 -11.69 13.25
CA PHE A 215 0.81 -10.43 12.62
C PHE A 215 2.31 -10.32 12.30
N ALA A 216 2.63 -9.77 11.13
CA ALA A 216 3.97 -9.34 10.79
C ALA A 216 3.93 -7.95 10.16
N ALA A 217 4.86 -7.09 10.55
CA ALA A 217 5.05 -5.79 9.93
C ALA A 217 6.36 -5.83 9.12
N VAL A 218 6.25 -5.50 7.84
CA VAL A 218 7.40 -5.30 6.95
C VAL A 218 7.51 -3.81 6.60
N SER A 219 8.73 -3.34 6.32
CA SER A 219 8.92 -1.92 5.96
C SER A 219 8.12 -1.61 4.69
N GLY A 220 7.17 -0.68 4.81
CA GLY A 220 6.35 -0.21 3.70
C GLY A 220 7.17 0.43 2.58
N THR A 221 6.73 0.15 1.35
CA THR A 221 6.94 0.89 0.09
C THR A 221 8.17 1.82 0.02
N GLY A 222 9.27 1.31 -0.54
CA GLY A 222 10.46 2.10 -0.90
C GLY A 222 11.65 1.21 -1.26
N GLY A 223 12.34 1.51 -2.36
CA GLY A 223 13.55 0.77 -2.75
C GLY A 223 13.35 -0.63 -3.36
N GLY A 224 12.18 -0.90 -3.96
CA GLY A 224 11.92 -2.11 -4.77
C GLY A 224 11.41 -3.34 -4.01
N GLY A 225 11.73 -3.48 -2.72
CA GLY A 225 11.21 -4.53 -1.84
C GLY A 225 9.92 -4.14 -1.11
N GLY A 226 9.17 -5.13 -0.65
CA GLY A 226 7.94 -4.95 0.14
C GLY A 226 6.68 -5.49 -0.55
N VAL A 227 5.53 -5.32 0.09
CA VAL A 227 4.22 -5.75 -0.44
C VAL A 227 3.85 -4.89 -1.64
N VAL A 228 3.53 -5.54 -2.75
CA VAL A 228 3.08 -4.87 -3.98
C VAL A 228 1.57 -4.99 -4.13
N ARG A 229 0.94 -3.98 -4.74
CA ARG A 229 -0.47 -4.06 -5.11
C ARG A 229 -0.66 -5.14 -6.18
N ALA A 230 -1.31 -6.24 -5.82
CA ALA A 230 -1.59 -7.38 -6.71
C ALA A 230 -3.10 -7.54 -6.95
N LYS A 231 -3.47 -8.41 -7.90
CA LYS A 231 -4.88 -8.73 -8.22
C LYS A 231 -5.62 -9.29 -7.00
N ARG A 232 -4.93 -10.09 -6.19
CA ARG A 232 -5.43 -10.64 -4.93
C ARG A 232 -4.44 -10.30 -3.82
N GLN A 233 -4.95 -9.69 -2.76
CA GLN A 233 -4.20 -9.46 -1.52
C GLN A 233 -4.53 -10.47 -0.42
N VAL A 234 -5.57 -11.27 -0.66
CA VAL A 234 -6.03 -12.35 0.22
C VAL A 234 -6.19 -13.61 -0.63
N TRP A 235 -5.54 -14.68 -0.20
CA TRP A 235 -5.73 -15.99 -0.79
C TRP A 235 -5.52 -17.09 0.26
N THR A 236 -6.09 -18.24 -0.03
CA THR A 236 -5.94 -19.46 0.76
C THR A 236 -4.94 -20.35 0.05
N MET A 237 -4.06 -21.00 0.81
CA MET A 237 -3.10 -21.97 0.32
C MET A 237 -3.18 -23.27 1.13
N ASP A 238 -2.88 -24.37 0.44
CA ASP A 238 -2.65 -25.67 1.08
C ASP A 238 -1.24 -25.67 1.69
N ALA A 239 -1.15 -26.03 2.97
CA ALA A 239 0.10 -26.09 3.69
C ALA A 239 0.65 -27.53 3.73
N ALA A 240 1.97 -27.65 3.82
CA ALA A 240 2.69 -28.92 3.91
C ALA A 240 2.55 -29.57 5.29
N ASN A 241 3.21 -30.73 5.48
CA ASN A 241 3.39 -31.36 6.79
C ASN A 241 2.08 -31.70 7.54
N ASN A 242 1.03 -32.09 6.81
CA ASN A 242 -0.31 -32.38 7.36
C ASN A 242 -0.97 -31.20 8.08
N ALA A 243 -0.55 -29.96 7.79
CA ALA A 243 -1.23 -28.76 8.26
C ALA A 243 -2.56 -28.55 7.52
N GLY A 244 -3.48 -27.84 8.18
CA GLY A 244 -4.68 -27.33 7.53
C GLY A 244 -4.37 -26.19 6.56
N LYS A 245 -5.38 -25.79 5.78
CA LYS A 245 -5.28 -24.62 4.90
C LYS A 245 -4.96 -23.34 5.67
N VAL A 246 -4.18 -22.47 5.07
CA VAL A 246 -3.76 -21.19 5.65
C VAL A 246 -4.21 -20.04 4.73
N ASP A 247 -4.76 -19.00 5.34
CA ASP A 247 -5.08 -17.74 4.68
C ASP A 247 -3.92 -16.75 4.87
N VAL A 248 -3.44 -16.19 3.76
CA VAL A 248 -2.41 -15.15 3.73
C VAL A 248 -3.07 -13.84 3.29
N LEU A 249 -2.89 -12.80 4.10
CA LEU A 249 -3.34 -11.46 3.82
C LEU A 249 -2.14 -10.51 3.80
N LEU A 250 -1.89 -9.93 2.64
CA LEU A 250 -0.85 -8.93 2.42
C LEU A 250 -1.49 -7.52 2.34
N GLY A 251 -1.39 -6.75 3.42
CA GLY A 251 -1.77 -5.34 3.38
C GLY A 251 -0.77 -4.54 2.55
N VAL A 252 -1.26 -3.70 1.64
CA VAL A 252 -0.40 -2.84 0.78
C VAL A 252 0.49 -1.92 1.62
N ASN A 253 0.07 -1.63 2.85
CA ASN A 253 0.82 -0.88 3.83
C ASN A 253 2.00 -1.61 4.48
N GLY A 254 2.24 -2.87 4.11
CA GLY A 254 3.29 -3.72 4.69
C GLY A 254 2.88 -4.40 5.99
N TYR A 255 1.61 -4.32 6.38
CA TYR A 255 1.08 -5.11 7.48
C TYR A 255 0.49 -6.42 6.94
N ILE A 256 0.97 -7.52 7.48
CA ILE A 256 0.67 -8.87 7.01
C ILE A 256 -0.05 -9.61 8.12
N TRP A 257 -1.03 -10.41 7.73
CA TRP A 257 -1.71 -11.33 8.61
C TRP A 257 -1.73 -12.72 7.98
N ILE A 258 -1.35 -13.73 8.76
CA ILE A 258 -1.33 -15.13 8.33
C ILE A 258 -2.14 -15.92 9.35
N SER A 259 -3.20 -16.58 8.91
CA SER A 259 -4.15 -17.26 9.80
C SER A 259 -4.57 -18.61 9.29
N LYS A 260 -5.03 -19.47 10.21
CA LYS A 260 -5.73 -20.70 9.83
C LYS A 260 -6.97 -20.37 9.00
N HIS A 261 -7.15 -21.08 7.89
CA HIS A 261 -8.35 -21.00 7.09
C HIS A 261 -9.55 -21.57 7.87
N ILE A 262 -10.64 -20.81 7.87
CA ILE A 262 -11.91 -21.24 8.44
C ILE A 262 -12.87 -21.37 7.28
N GLU A 263 -13.30 -22.60 6.98
CA GLU A 263 -14.33 -22.82 5.98
C GLU A 263 -15.60 -22.12 6.43
N SER A 264 -16.02 -21.10 5.67
CA SER A 264 -17.33 -20.51 5.83
C SER A 264 -18.36 -21.53 5.33
N GLU A 265 -19.38 -21.82 6.13
CA GLU A 265 -20.47 -22.77 5.80
C GLU A 265 -21.21 -22.46 4.48
N THR A 266 -20.97 -21.29 3.87
CA THR A 266 -21.46 -20.91 2.54
C THR A 266 -20.29 -20.60 1.58
N PRO A 267 -20.15 -21.34 0.46
CA PRO A 267 -19.20 -21.00 -0.60
C PRO A 267 -19.60 -19.67 -1.27
N LEU A 268 -18.64 -18.76 -1.36
CA LEU A 268 -18.79 -17.39 -1.89
C LEU A 268 -19.16 -17.30 -3.38
N GLU A 269 -19.15 -18.41 -4.12
CA GLU A 269 -19.35 -18.42 -5.57
C GLU A 269 -20.78 -18.81 -6.00
N SER A 270 -21.62 -19.30 -5.08
CA SER A 270 -22.95 -19.84 -5.41
C SER A 270 -24.14 -19.07 -4.83
N ALA A 271 -23.92 -18.00 -4.06
CA ALA A 271 -24.98 -17.19 -3.49
C ALA A 271 -25.14 -15.86 -4.22
N GLY A 272 -26.27 -15.67 -4.91
CA GLY A 272 -26.64 -14.38 -5.49
C GLY A 272 -26.57 -13.26 -4.46
N ILE A 273 -26.18 -12.07 -4.94
CA ILE A 273 -25.84 -10.84 -4.20
C ILE A 273 -26.80 -10.52 -3.04
N ASN A 274 -28.08 -10.92 -3.12
CA ASN A 274 -29.12 -10.55 -2.17
C ASN A 274 -29.28 -11.47 -0.94
N ARG A 275 -28.56 -12.59 -0.82
CA ARG A 275 -28.71 -13.53 0.34
C ARG A 275 -27.52 -13.56 1.30
N MET A 276 -26.38 -12.97 0.93
CA MET A 276 -25.15 -13.00 1.73
C MET A 276 -25.13 -11.96 2.86
N GLU A 277 -25.93 -10.90 2.78
CA GLU A 277 -25.82 -9.72 3.63
C GLU A 277 -26.60 -9.82 4.96
N GLU A 278 -27.35 -10.91 5.16
CA GLU A 278 -28.41 -10.98 6.18
C GLU A 278 -27.94 -11.56 7.53
N THR A 279 -26.81 -12.27 7.58
CA THR A 279 -26.33 -12.89 8.83
C THR A 279 -24.87 -12.56 9.10
N VAL A 280 -24.58 -11.28 9.41
CA VAL A 280 -23.33 -10.92 10.09
C VAL A 280 -23.36 -11.58 11.45
N SER A 281 -22.72 -12.76 11.57
CA SER A 281 -22.69 -13.50 12.83
C SER A 281 -22.02 -12.66 13.91
N SER A 282 -22.54 -12.73 15.14
CA SER A 282 -21.91 -12.08 16.31
C SER A 282 -20.44 -12.48 16.51
N LYS A 283 -20.02 -13.61 15.92
CA LYS A 283 -18.64 -14.10 15.93
C LYS A 283 -17.65 -13.21 15.16
N VAL A 284 -18.09 -12.35 14.24
CA VAL A 284 -17.20 -11.46 13.46
C VAL A 284 -16.42 -10.48 14.35
N TYR A 285 -16.98 -10.11 15.50
CA TYR A 285 -16.34 -9.19 16.45
C TYR A 285 -15.78 -9.90 17.70
N SER A 286 -15.82 -11.23 17.73
CA SER A 286 -15.26 -12.00 18.84
C SER A 286 -13.74 -11.92 18.86
N SER A 287 -13.17 -11.67 20.04
CA SER A 287 -11.72 -11.74 20.28
C SER A 287 -11.22 -13.17 20.54
N GLN A 288 -12.11 -14.15 20.64
CA GLN A 288 -11.75 -15.52 20.99
C GLN A 288 -11.25 -16.28 19.76
N ASN A 289 -10.07 -16.88 19.90
CA ASN A 289 -9.47 -17.71 18.86
C ASN A 289 -10.00 -19.15 18.94
N ASP A 290 -10.09 -19.80 17.78
CA ASP A 290 -10.40 -21.22 17.68
C ASP A 290 -9.15 -22.07 17.95
N PRO A 291 -9.31 -23.33 18.41
CA PRO A 291 -8.20 -24.26 18.54
C PRO A 291 -7.44 -24.46 17.21
N MET A 292 -6.12 -24.42 17.31
CA MET A 292 -5.18 -24.64 16.20
C MET A 292 -4.24 -25.79 16.53
N ASP A 293 -4.01 -26.65 15.55
CA ASP A 293 -3.03 -27.72 15.60
C ASP A 293 -1.61 -27.17 15.43
N VAL A 294 -0.63 -27.88 16.02
CA VAL A 294 0.78 -27.48 16.03
C VAL A 294 1.37 -27.47 14.62
N ALA A 295 0.93 -28.38 13.74
CA ALA A 295 1.37 -28.43 12.35
C ALA A 295 1.00 -27.14 11.62
N THR A 296 -0.26 -26.70 11.69
CA THR A 296 -0.71 -25.43 11.12
C THR A 296 0.01 -24.22 11.73
N MET A 297 0.25 -24.20 13.05
CA MET A 297 1.05 -23.14 13.68
C MET A 297 2.47 -23.06 13.09
N ARG A 298 3.09 -24.22 12.84
CA ARG A 298 4.44 -24.33 12.30
C ARG A 298 4.51 -23.79 10.87
N GLU A 299 3.53 -24.12 10.03
CA GLU A 299 3.47 -23.63 8.65
C GLU A 299 3.16 -22.13 8.56
N ILE A 300 2.33 -21.61 9.46
CA ILE A 300 2.11 -20.16 9.61
C ILE A 300 3.44 -19.46 9.96
N ALA A 301 4.25 -20.04 10.83
CA ALA A 301 5.57 -19.51 11.15
C ALA A 301 6.54 -19.57 9.96
N ARG A 302 6.48 -20.63 9.14
CA ARG A 302 7.27 -20.75 7.90
C ARG A 302 6.92 -19.67 6.89
N LEU A 303 5.64 -19.45 6.63
CA LEU A 303 5.19 -18.37 5.75
C LEU A 303 5.65 -17.00 6.24
N ARG A 304 5.59 -16.76 7.56
CA ARG A 304 6.13 -15.53 8.14
C ARG A 304 7.64 -15.40 7.86
N SER A 305 8.43 -16.45 8.06
CA SER A 305 9.87 -16.45 7.77
C SER A 305 10.15 -16.18 6.29
N VAL A 306 9.39 -16.79 5.38
CA VAL A 306 9.52 -16.58 3.93
C VAL A 306 9.30 -15.12 3.57
N ILE A 307 8.21 -14.52 4.05
CA ILE A 307 7.89 -13.13 3.72
C ILE A 307 8.97 -12.18 4.26
N LEU A 308 9.47 -12.42 5.49
CA LEU A 308 10.56 -11.62 6.05
C LEU A 308 11.85 -11.76 5.21
N ALA A 309 12.21 -12.98 4.81
CA ALA A 309 13.39 -13.24 3.98
C ALA A 309 13.29 -12.58 2.60
N LEU A 310 12.11 -12.61 1.96
CA LEU A 310 11.87 -11.93 0.68
C LEU A 310 12.09 -10.41 0.81
N VAL A 311 11.55 -9.79 1.87
CA VAL A 311 11.69 -8.35 2.09
C VAL A 311 13.14 -7.96 2.40
N GLU A 312 13.83 -8.75 3.23
CA GLU A 312 15.24 -8.52 3.57
C GLU A 312 16.13 -8.53 2.31
N ASN A 313 15.84 -9.42 1.37
CA ASN A 313 16.54 -9.55 0.09
C ASN A 313 15.99 -8.66 -1.04
N ARG A 314 15.13 -7.68 -0.71
CA ARG A 314 14.57 -6.69 -1.68
C ARG A 314 13.76 -7.33 -2.81
N VAL A 315 13.21 -8.52 -2.60
CA VAL A 315 12.28 -9.15 -3.53
C VAL A 315 10.88 -8.56 -3.30
N LYS A 316 10.12 -8.38 -4.37
CA LYS A 316 8.70 -8.00 -4.28
C LYS A 316 7.93 -9.09 -3.55
N VAL A 317 6.94 -8.70 -2.76
CA VAL A 317 6.04 -9.63 -2.05
C VAL A 317 4.66 -9.53 -2.67
N ASP A 318 4.24 -10.61 -3.33
CA ASP A 318 2.94 -10.84 -3.95
C ASP A 318 2.54 -12.33 -3.80
N GLU A 319 1.35 -12.70 -4.25
CA GLU A 319 0.82 -14.07 -4.16
C GLU A 319 1.80 -15.11 -4.77
N GLU A 320 2.35 -14.81 -5.94
CA GLU A 320 3.22 -15.72 -6.67
C GLU A 320 4.56 -15.93 -5.94
N THR A 321 5.21 -14.85 -5.54
CA THR A 321 6.51 -14.90 -4.85
C THR A 321 6.42 -15.56 -3.48
N VAL A 322 5.34 -15.32 -2.74
CA VAL A 322 5.11 -15.96 -1.44
C VAL A 322 4.82 -17.44 -1.61
N THR A 323 3.98 -17.84 -2.57
CA THR A 323 3.65 -19.25 -2.79
C THR A 323 4.88 -20.04 -3.24
N ARG A 324 5.64 -19.51 -4.19
CA ARG A 324 6.92 -20.12 -4.64
C ARG A 324 7.96 -20.15 -3.52
N GLY A 325 8.09 -19.06 -2.76
CA GLY A 325 9.00 -18.98 -1.63
C GLY A 325 8.63 -19.97 -0.52
N TYR A 326 7.35 -20.27 -0.34
CA TYR A 326 6.89 -21.28 0.60
C TYR A 326 7.29 -22.69 0.15
N GLU A 327 7.04 -23.06 -1.11
CA GLU A 327 7.44 -24.35 -1.67
C GLU A 327 8.96 -24.59 -1.51
N GLU A 328 9.78 -23.60 -1.87
CA GLU A 328 11.23 -23.69 -1.71
C GLU A 328 11.64 -23.78 -0.22
N ALA A 329 10.97 -23.04 0.67
CA ALA A 329 11.24 -23.12 2.10
C ALA A 329 10.91 -24.49 2.71
N VAL A 330 9.89 -25.18 2.19
CA VAL A 330 9.55 -26.55 2.59
C VAL A 330 10.69 -27.50 2.19
N GLU A 331 11.22 -27.38 0.97
CA GLU A 331 12.35 -28.21 0.52
C GLU A 331 13.62 -27.91 1.33
N LEU A 332 13.92 -26.63 1.57
CA LEU A 332 15.05 -26.22 2.42
C LEU A 332 14.91 -26.71 3.87
N GLY A 333 13.67 -26.85 4.37
CA GLY A 333 13.40 -27.42 5.69
C GLY A 333 13.82 -28.88 5.77
N ARG A 334 13.51 -29.67 4.73
CA ARG A 334 13.88 -31.10 4.63
C ARG A 334 15.39 -31.36 4.60
N GLU A 335 16.20 -30.36 4.25
CA GLU A 335 17.67 -30.46 4.33
C GLU A 335 18.16 -30.59 5.79
N THR A 336 17.34 -30.21 6.77
CA THR A 336 17.68 -30.22 8.20
C THR A 336 16.86 -31.27 8.96
N ALA A 337 17.48 -31.93 9.94
CA ALA A 337 16.81 -32.98 10.74
C ALA A 337 15.58 -32.45 11.51
N ASP A 338 15.64 -31.19 11.94
CA ASP A 338 14.60 -30.55 12.76
C ASP A 338 13.57 -29.76 11.93
N ASP A 339 13.61 -29.85 10.60
CA ASP A 339 12.76 -29.07 9.68
C ASP A 339 12.80 -27.56 9.99
N ASP A 340 14.01 -27.00 10.03
CA ASP A 340 14.26 -25.63 10.51
C ASP A 340 13.59 -24.59 9.60
N ILE A 341 12.86 -23.70 10.26
CA ILE A 341 11.98 -22.68 9.68
C ILE A 341 12.69 -21.33 9.56
N TYR A 342 13.87 -21.20 10.18
CA TYR A 342 14.64 -19.97 10.14
C TYR A 342 15.31 -19.76 8.78
N LEU A 343 14.94 -18.68 8.10
CA LEU A 343 15.43 -18.31 6.77
C LEU A 343 16.30 -17.05 6.79
N GLY A 344 17.01 -16.78 7.90
CA GLY A 344 17.94 -15.66 7.98
C GLY A 344 19.28 -15.93 7.29
N GLY A 345 20.00 -14.86 6.99
CA GLY A 345 21.36 -14.93 6.43
C GLY A 345 21.42 -15.61 5.06
N GLU A 346 22.34 -16.55 4.90
CA GLU A 346 22.62 -17.21 3.61
C GLU A 346 21.43 -18.04 3.10
N ARG A 347 20.65 -18.67 4.00
CA ARG A 347 19.45 -19.42 3.61
C ARG A 347 18.40 -18.52 2.98
N GLY A 348 18.18 -17.33 3.53
CA GLY A 348 17.28 -16.33 2.98
C GLY A 348 17.75 -15.80 1.63
N ALA A 349 19.05 -15.59 1.46
CA ALA A 349 19.63 -15.17 0.19
C ALA A 349 19.47 -16.25 -0.90
N ARG A 350 19.69 -17.53 -0.55
CA ARG A 350 19.46 -18.68 -1.45
C ARG A 350 18.00 -18.77 -1.86
N LEU A 351 17.07 -18.64 -0.91
CA LEU A 351 15.63 -18.59 -1.17
C LEU A 351 15.27 -17.45 -2.14
N ALA A 352 15.72 -16.24 -1.84
CA ALA A 352 15.44 -15.06 -2.65
C ALA A 352 16.01 -15.19 -4.07
N ALA A 353 17.21 -15.78 -4.22
CA ALA A 353 17.80 -16.08 -5.51
C ALA A 353 16.95 -17.11 -6.29
N ALA A 354 16.49 -18.19 -5.64
CA ALA A 354 15.64 -19.20 -6.28
C ALA A 354 14.30 -18.61 -6.76
N VAL A 355 13.68 -17.73 -5.97
CA VAL A 355 12.44 -17.04 -6.35
C VAL A 355 12.67 -16.05 -7.49
N SER A 356 13.81 -15.34 -7.49
CA SER A 356 14.11 -14.28 -8.48
C SER A 356 14.74 -14.77 -9.79
N ALA A 357 15.25 -16.01 -9.84
CA ALA A 357 16.03 -16.52 -10.97
C ALA A 357 15.21 -16.90 -12.22
N ARG A 358 13.90 -16.64 -12.26
CA ARG A 358 13.03 -16.98 -13.40
C ARG A 358 12.06 -15.88 -13.74
#